data_AF-A0AAW7U7Z7-F1
#
_entry.id   AF-A0AAW7U7Z7-F1
#
_cell.length_a   1.000
_cell.length_b   1.000
_cell.length_c   1.000
_cell.angle_alpha   90.00
_cell.angle_beta   90.00
_cell.angle_gamma   90.00
#
_symmetry.space_group_name_H-M   'P 1'
#
loop_
_entity.id
_entity.type
_entity.pdbx_description
1 polymer ?
#
loop_
_entity_poly.entity_id
_entity_poly.type
_entity_poly.pdbx_seq_one_letter_code
_entity_poly.pdbx_strand_id
1 'polypeptide(L)'
;MAKILIVGHQHSNYQAVEQLLYNHGMGHALPSKRDGMSPLEIDSLLARSARPSLYTPRRYETEQQLHIEAAWYGLAMDLFLGNIDQPFWGWADPEANSLLNYWRDMDSSMHFILVYDQPNSVLTRAPQMLTESVTAQKLQEWLTYNESLLNFYLHNKNRCLLVHSQQAQLSIKKYLKKISHHIGAQWVTQENKSHKQPQLLKPSKDKNFELSVHTENNSQTNLAAYLADALIHENVDVIELYKKLQDNSNLPLKSDLCKKNNRQLVMGAWQTMMLQHQEIASLMTNSLADKDNISLLSKQLQSTKKECETIHLHYNQVEEQLKATRKIADEYKQKHDVHLQEKLKLEKEKSDLASKINLFTQQAEADKQNLQQLKNAQSSIEKENTLLLEQLHFVQEELEKIYLEKQRLAARPVYYGAADRVRTQLPYQLGAVMIQQSKSFSGCIKMPFELLRTAKRVNKEQQTCEQNLPPVHFYNDAADINRIHKHLSYQLGQNLLTYIRNPLRWIAMPFVLANTARKFKKEKQMAHVQ
;
A
#
# COMPACT_ATOMS: atom_id res chain seq x y z
N MET A 1 61.40 -61.96 -31.08
CA MET A 1 60.81 -60.61 -31.01
C MET A 1 61.96 -59.64 -30.84
N ALA A 2 62.02 -58.57 -31.62
CA ALA A 2 63.07 -57.58 -31.46
C ALA A 2 62.67 -56.58 -30.37
N LYS A 3 63.55 -56.37 -29.40
CA LYS A 3 63.37 -55.42 -28.30
C LYS A 3 64.51 -54.42 -28.32
N ILE A 4 64.20 -53.13 -28.26
CA ILE A 4 65.22 -52.08 -28.20
C ILE A 4 65.07 -51.27 -26.92
N LEU A 5 66.19 -51.07 -26.24
CA LEU A 5 66.33 -50.01 -25.25
C LEU A 5 67.21 -48.89 -25.82
N ILE A 6 66.68 -47.67 -25.80
CA ILE A 6 67.39 -46.48 -26.24
C ILE A 6 67.89 -45.75 -25.00
N VAL A 7 69.20 -45.57 -24.88
CA VAL A 7 69.83 -44.90 -23.75
C VAL A 7 70.68 -43.76 -24.28
N GLY A 8 70.51 -42.57 -23.71
CA GLY A 8 71.34 -41.42 -24.03
C GLY A 8 71.21 -40.36 -22.95
N HIS A 9 72.24 -39.54 -22.80
CA HIS A 9 72.27 -38.51 -21.76
C HIS A 9 71.04 -37.60 -21.88
N GLN A 10 70.55 -37.03 -20.76
CA GLN A 10 69.32 -36.23 -20.74
C GLN A 10 69.29 -35.10 -21.80
N HIS A 11 70.45 -34.54 -22.13
CA HIS A 11 70.62 -33.47 -23.11
C HIS A 11 71.06 -33.94 -24.52
N SER A 12 71.19 -35.25 -24.74
CA SER A 12 71.65 -35.84 -26.01
C SER A 12 70.61 -35.84 -27.14
N ASN A 13 69.37 -35.42 -26.85
CA ASN A 13 68.24 -35.48 -27.77
C ASN A 13 67.91 -36.90 -28.24
N TYR A 14 68.05 -37.88 -27.35
CA TYR A 14 67.69 -39.29 -27.60
C TYR A 14 66.21 -39.46 -27.95
N GLN A 15 65.33 -38.58 -27.44
CA GLN A 15 63.89 -38.59 -27.72
C GLN A 15 63.61 -38.42 -29.21
N ALA A 16 64.40 -37.62 -29.92
CA ALA A 16 64.23 -37.46 -31.36
C ALA A 16 64.66 -38.71 -32.15
N VAL A 17 65.62 -39.49 -31.62
CA VAL A 17 65.99 -40.79 -32.18
C VAL A 17 64.90 -41.83 -31.93
N GLU A 18 64.33 -41.83 -30.72
CA GLU A 18 63.19 -42.65 -30.35
C GLU A 18 61.98 -42.39 -31.27
N GLN A 19 61.58 -41.12 -31.45
CA GLN A 19 60.50 -40.73 -32.35
C GLN A 19 60.75 -41.15 -33.80
N LEU A 20 62.01 -41.06 -34.27
CA LEU A 20 62.37 -41.54 -35.60
C LEU A 20 62.07 -43.03 -35.75
N LEU A 21 62.39 -43.85 -34.73
CA LEU A 21 62.15 -45.29 -34.78
C LEU A 21 60.67 -45.65 -34.71
N TYR A 22 59.88 -44.97 -33.87
CA TYR A 22 58.43 -45.14 -33.84
C TYR A 22 57.80 -44.85 -35.21
N ASN A 23 58.22 -43.75 -35.86
CA ASN A 23 57.74 -43.39 -37.20
C ASN A 23 58.09 -44.41 -38.30
N HIS A 24 59.02 -45.34 -38.04
CA HIS A 24 59.49 -46.33 -39.01
C HIS A 24 59.22 -47.79 -38.58
N GLY A 25 58.25 -47.99 -37.68
CA GLY A 25 57.68 -49.32 -37.40
C GLY A 25 58.11 -49.95 -36.07
N MET A 26 58.83 -49.24 -35.20
CA MET A 26 59.00 -49.66 -33.81
C MET A 26 57.68 -49.44 -33.06
N GLY A 27 57.18 -50.45 -32.34
CA GLY A 27 56.05 -50.30 -31.42
C GLY A 27 56.47 -49.63 -30.11
N HIS A 28 55.55 -48.88 -29.49
CA HIS A 28 55.74 -48.40 -28.12
C HIS A 28 55.71 -49.58 -27.14
N ALA A 29 56.57 -49.54 -26.11
CA ALA A 29 56.47 -50.49 -25.01
C ALA A 29 55.11 -50.34 -24.30
N LEU A 30 54.36 -51.44 -24.28
CA LEU A 30 53.15 -51.58 -23.46
C LEU A 30 53.53 -51.81 -22.00
N PRO A 31 52.64 -51.47 -21.04
CA PRO A 31 52.86 -51.77 -19.64
C PRO A 31 53.01 -53.28 -19.36
N SER A 32 53.57 -53.60 -18.20
CA SER A 32 53.72 -54.97 -17.72
C SER A 32 52.37 -55.67 -17.54
N LYS A 33 52.32 -57.00 -17.76
CA LYS A 33 51.04 -57.73 -17.89
C LYS A 33 50.28 -57.82 -16.57
N ARG A 34 50.98 -58.03 -15.45
CA ARG A 34 50.38 -58.24 -14.12
C ARG A 34 50.22 -56.94 -13.36
N ASP A 35 51.31 -56.17 -13.30
CA ASP A 35 51.36 -54.99 -12.44
C ASP A 35 51.00 -53.68 -13.17
N GLY A 36 50.87 -53.71 -14.51
CA GLY A 36 50.52 -52.55 -15.30
C GLY A 36 51.56 -51.44 -15.28
N MET A 37 52.81 -51.75 -14.94
CA MET A 37 53.89 -50.76 -14.82
C MET A 37 54.53 -50.46 -16.18
N SER A 38 54.79 -49.18 -16.43
CA SER A 38 55.56 -48.74 -17.60
C SER A 38 57.04 -49.12 -17.46
N PRO A 39 57.80 -49.20 -18.57
CA PRO A 39 59.25 -49.45 -18.51
C PRO A 39 60.01 -48.44 -17.64
N LEU A 40 59.64 -47.14 -17.71
CA LEU A 40 60.29 -46.09 -16.91
C LEU A 40 60.03 -46.23 -15.40
N GLU A 41 58.82 -46.68 -15.03
CA GLU A 41 58.49 -46.97 -13.63
C GLU A 41 59.29 -48.18 -13.14
N ILE A 42 59.43 -49.21 -13.97
CA ILE A 42 60.25 -50.39 -13.68
C ILE A 42 61.72 -49.99 -13.50
N ASP A 43 62.30 -49.23 -14.44
CA ASP A 43 63.68 -48.73 -14.36
C ASP A 43 63.90 -47.90 -13.08
N SER A 44 62.97 -47.01 -12.75
CA SER A 44 63.01 -46.20 -11.53
C SER A 44 62.92 -47.03 -10.25
N LEU A 45 62.15 -48.13 -10.27
CA LEU A 45 61.99 -49.02 -9.13
C LEU A 45 63.26 -49.86 -8.94
N LEU A 46 63.78 -50.43 -10.03
CA LEU A 46 65.03 -51.19 -10.06
C LEU A 46 66.23 -50.37 -9.58
N ALA A 47 66.34 -49.12 -10.05
CA ALA A 47 67.40 -48.22 -9.61
C ALA A 47 67.31 -47.90 -8.11
N ARG A 48 66.09 -47.77 -7.58
CA ARG A 48 65.83 -47.52 -6.15
C ARG A 48 66.09 -48.74 -5.29
N SER A 49 65.72 -49.93 -5.74
CA SER A 49 65.99 -51.17 -5.01
C SER A 49 67.49 -51.45 -4.89
N ALA A 50 68.27 -51.10 -5.90
CA ALA A 50 69.72 -51.23 -5.88
C ALA A 50 70.43 -50.15 -5.02
N ARG A 51 69.72 -49.10 -4.57
CA ARG A 51 70.25 -48.02 -3.72
C ARG A 51 69.35 -47.77 -2.50
N PRO A 52 69.41 -48.62 -1.45
CA PRO A 52 68.45 -48.58 -0.32
C PRO A 52 68.57 -47.37 0.62
N SER A 53 69.57 -46.49 0.47
CA SER A 53 69.79 -45.39 1.42
C SER A 53 68.94 -44.15 1.11
N LEU A 54 67.92 -43.93 1.93
CA LEU A 54 66.91 -42.86 1.86
C LEU A 54 67.41 -41.41 2.07
N TYR A 55 68.71 -41.13 2.16
CA TYR A 55 69.20 -39.80 2.58
C TYR A 55 70.50 -39.30 1.94
N THR A 56 70.89 -39.77 0.76
CA THR A 56 71.94 -39.11 -0.02
C THR A 56 71.33 -38.41 -1.24
N PRO A 57 71.39 -37.06 -1.31
CA PRO A 57 71.15 -36.35 -2.56
C PRO A 57 72.05 -36.93 -3.64
N ARG A 58 71.64 -36.90 -4.92
CA ARG A 58 72.50 -37.18 -6.10
C ARG A 58 73.86 -36.50 -5.92
N ARG A 59 74.83 -37.19 -5.30
CA ARG A 59 76.22 -36.78 -5.20
C ARG A 59 76.98 -37.90 -5.87
N TYR A 60 77.47 -37.59 -7.07
CA TYR A 60 78.59 -38.18 -7.81
C TYR A 60 79.22 -39.44 -7.22
N GLU A 61 78.43 -40.51 -7.12
CA GLU A 61 78.99 -41.84 -7.17
C GLU A 61 79.02 -42.16 -8.65
N THR A 62 80.24 -42.31 -9.15
CA THR A 62 80.60 -42.79 -10.49
C THR A 62 79.50 -43.71 -10.99
N GLU A 63 78.96 -43.50 -12.21
CA GLU A 63 77.87 -44.31 -12.77
C GLU A 63 78.33 -45.76 -13.00
N GLN A 64 78.45 -46.49 -11.90
CA GLN A 64 78.75 -47.89 -11.80
C GLN A 64 77.47 -48.64 -12.12
N GLN A 65 77.61 -49.66 -12.95
CA GLN A 65 76.52 -50.55 -13.31
C GLN A 65 75.93 -51.16 -12.04
N LEU A 66 74.64 -50.97 -11.83
CA LEU A 66 73.94 -51.42 -10.63
C LEU A 66 73.81 -52.95 -10.66
N HIS A 67 74.20 -53.59 -9.55
CA HIS A 67 73.95 -55.01 -9.36
C HIS A 67 72.53 -55.20 -8.81
N ILE A 68 71.65 -55.76 -9.64
CA ILE A 68 70.25 -56.01 -9.27
C ILE A 68 70.11 -57.45 -8.81
N GLU A 69 69.54 -57.64 -7.63
CA GLU A 69 69.26 -58.95 -7.07
C GLU A 69 68.23 -59.73 -7.91
N ALA A 70 68.37 -61.06 -7.95
CA ALA A 70 67.50 -61.95 -8.73
C ALA A 70 66.01 -61.82 -8.38
N ALA A 71 65.67 -61.36 -7.17
CA ALA A 71 64.28 -61.15 -6.74
C ALA A 71 63.53 -60.15 -7.64
N TRP A 72 64.23 -59.21 -8.28
CA TRP A 72 63.61 -58.17 -9.11
C TRP A 72 63.46 -58.56 -10.59
N TYR A 73 63.98 -59.73 -11.00
CA TYR A 73 63.93 -60.20 -12.39
C TYR A 73 62.50 -60.44 -12.87
N GLY A 74 61.58 -60.68 -11.92
CA GLY A 74 60.15 -60.83 -12.19
C GLY A 74 59.54 -59.59 -12.85
N LEU A 75 60.02 -58.38 -12.54
CA LEU A 75 59.50 -57.13 -13.12
C LEU A 75 59.80 -57.01 -14.62
N ALA A 76 61.05 -57.28 -15.01
CA ALA A 76 61.43 -57.27 -16.41
C ALA A 76 60.75 -58.41 -17.19
N MET A 77 60.58 -59.58 -16.56
CA MET A 77 59.83 -60.68 -17.17
C MET A 77 58.36 -60.33 -17.39
N ASP A 78 57.72 -59.68 -16.42
CA ASP A 78 56.32 -59.23 -16.55
C ASP A 78 56.15 -58.17 -17.66
N LEU A 79 57.14 -57.28 -17.82
CA LEU A 79 57.20 -56.35 -18.94
C LEU A 79 57.28 -57.09 -20.28
N PHE A 80 58.13 -58.12 -20.38
CA PHE A 80 58.23 -58.93 -21.60
C PHE A 80 56.94 -59.68 -21.90
N LEU A 81 56.23 -60.17 -20.88
CA LEU A 81 54.93 -60.83 -21.04
C LEU A 81 53.84 -59.87 -21.53
N GLY A 82 53.86 -58.60 -21.10
CA GLY A 82 52.92 -57.58 -21.58
C GLY A 82 53.13 -57.21 -23.04
N ASN A 83 54.34 -57.43 -23.55
CA ASN A 83 54.76 -57.09 -24.92
C ASN A 83 55.01 -58.31 -25.82
N ILE A 84 54.57 -59.50 -25.41
CA ILE A 84 54.88 -60.76 -26.12
C ILE A 84 54.24 -60.84 -27.52
N ASP A 85 53.14 -60.14 -27.73
CA ASP A 85 52.44 -60.11 -29.01
C ASP A 85 53.04 -59.07 -29.98
N GLN A 86 53.96 -58.22 -29.51
CA GLN A 86 54.61 -57.20 -30.34
C GLN A 86 55.85 -57.78 -31.07
N PRO A 87 55.88 -57.75 -32.43
CA PRO A 87 57.01 -58.30 -33.18
C PRO A 87 58.30 -57.48 -32.99
N PHE A 88 58.15 -56.16 -32.88
CA PHE A 88 59.22 -55.19 -32.71
C PHE A 88 58.77 -54.01 -31.85
N TRP A 89 59.41 -53.80 -30.71
CA TRP A 89 59.06 -52.72 -29.78
C TRP A 89 60.28 -52.22 -29.00
N GLY A 90 60.14 -51.07 -28.36
CA GLY A 90 61.18 -50.51 -27.51
C GLY A 90 60.71 -49.33 -26.68
N TRP A 91 61.61 -48.83 -25.84
CA TRP A 91 61.45 -47.60 -25.08
C TRP A 91 62.77 -46.86 -24.96
N ALA A 92 62.71 -45.58 -24.60
CA ALA A 92 63.87 -44.81 -24.23
C ALA A 92 63.87 -44.45 -22.74
N ASP A 93 65.02 -44.59 -22.09
CA ASP A 93 65.24 -44.09 -20.75
C ASP A 93 66.69 -43.62 -20.57
N PRO A 94 66.94 -42.34 -20.24
CA PRO A 94 68.28 -41.84 -19.96
C PRO A 94 68.86 -42.43 -18.67
N GLU A 95 68.04 -42.76 -17.68
CA GLU A 95 68.50 -43.26 -16.37
C GLU A 95 68.90 -44.74 -16.43
N ALA A 96 68.44 -45.46 -17.45
CA ALA A 96 68.78 -46.85 -17.71
C ALA A 96 70.28 -47.09 -18.02
N ASN A 97 71.11 -46.04 -18.15
CA ASN A 97 72.57 -46.19 -18.29
C ASN A 97 73.19 -47.04 -17.18
N SER A 98 72.72 -46.85 -15.95
CA SER A 98 73.15 -47.61 -14.78
C SER A 98 72.60 -49.04 -14.72
N LEU A 99 71.60 -49.35 -15.54
CA LEU A 99 70.87 -50.63 -15.61
C LEU A 99 71.20 -51.44 -16.87
N LEU A 100 72.12 -50.96 -17.73
CA LEU A 100 72.43 -51.58 -19.01
C LEU A 100 72.90 -53.04 -18.87
N ASN A 101 73.73 -53.35 -17.87
CA ASN A 101 74.15 -54.73 -17.60
C ASN A 101 72.97 -55.63 -17.22
N TYR A 102 72.06 -55.14 -16.37
CA TYR A 102 70.86 -55.87 -15.99
C TYR A 102 70.01 -56.21 -17.23
N TRP A 103 69.67 -55.21 -18.04
CA TRP A 103 68.87 -55.42 -19.25
C TRP A 103 69.56 -56.33 -20.28
N ARG A 104 70.89 -56.26 -20.39
CA ARG A 104 71.67 -57.17 -21.24
C ARG A 104 71.51 -58.62 -20.82
N ASP A 105 71.56 -58.87 -19.52
CA ASP A 105 71.57 -60.21 -18.93
C ASP A 105 70.15 -60.82 -18.88
N MET A 106 69.11 -59.99 -18.85
CA MET A 106 67.70 -60.42 -18.84
C MET A 106 67.26 -61.16 -20.11
N ASP A 107 67.72 -60.73 -21.29
CA ASP A 107 67.35 -61.36 -22.57
C ASP A 107 68.44 -61.18 -23.62
N SER A 108 68.92 -62.29 -24.19
CA SER A 108 69.94 -62.30 -25.25
C SER A 108 69.50 -61.66 -26.57
N SER A 109 68.20 -61.58 -26.84
CA SER A 109 67.61 -61.02 -28.06
C SER A 109 67.41 -59.50 -28.02
N MET A 110 67.65 -58.87 -26.87
CA MET A 110 67.50 -57.42 -26.69
C MET A 110 68.68 -56.66 -27.30
N HIS A 111 68.39 -55.53 -27.95
CA HIS A 111 69.35 -54.65 -28.59
C HIS A 111 69.37 -53.28 -27.92
N PHE A 112 70.49 -52.59 -27.99
CA PHE A 112 70.69 -51.30 -27.34
C PHE A 112 71.06 -50.24 -28.38
N ILE A 113 70.36 -49.10 -28.35
CA ILE A 113 70.73 -47.92 -29.14
C ILE A 113 71.26 -46.88 -28.17
N LEU A 114 72.57 -46.65 -28.24
CA LEU A 114 73.28 -45.76 -27.36
C LEU A 114 73.45 -44.42 -28.09
N VAL A 115 72.78 -43.39 -27.59
CA VAL A 115 72.71 -42.08 -28.22
C VAL A 115 73.63 -41.11 -27.51
N TYR A 116 74.54 -40.52 -28.27
CA TYR A 116 75.36 -39.40 -27.82
C TYR A 116 75.13 -38.19 -28.71
N ASP A 117 75.51 -37.01 -28.22
CA ASP A 117 75.42 -35.74 -28.92
C ASP A 117 76.68 -34.91 -28.63
N GLN A 118 76.77 -33.75 -29.28
CA GLN A 118 77.84 -32.79 -29.02
C GLN A 118 77.84 -32.33 -27.55
N PRO A 119 79.00 -32.09 -26.92
CA PRO A 119 79.03 -31.67 -25.52
C PRO A 119 78.34 -30.31 -25.28
N ASN A 120 78.30 -29.43 -26.29
CA ASN A 120 77.66 -28.11 -26.23
C ASN A 120 76.15 -28.18 -26.00
N SER A 121 75.53 -29.33 -26.30
CA SER A 121 74.13 -29.59 -26.04
C SER A 121 73.78 -29.50 -24.55
N VAL A 122 74.71 -29.88 -23.67
CA VAL A 122 74.50 -29.88 -22.22
C VAL A 122 74.36 -28.45 -21.69
N LEU A 123 75.11 -27.52 -22.27
CA LEU A 123 75.10 -26.12 -21.87
C LEU A 123 73.96 -25.36 -22.54
N THR A 124 73.73 -25.60 -23.83
CA THR A 124 72.70 -24.89 -24.61
C THR A 124 71.26 -25.30 -24.26
N ARG A 125 71.06 -26.55 -23.79
CA ARG A 125 69.73 -27.07 -23.41
C ARG A 125 69.52 -27.12 -21.89
N ALA A 126 70.40 -26.49 -21.11
CA ALA A 126 70.25 -26.42 -19.66
C ALA A 126 69.03 -25.55 -19.28
N PRO A 127 68.09 -26.03 -18.47
CA PRO A 127 66.91 -25.27 -18.07
C PRO A 127 67.20 -24.20 -17.00
N GLN A 128 68.41 -24.23 -16.41
CA GLN A 128 68.81 -23.40 -15.27
C GLN A 128 69.93 -22.43 -15.65
N MET A 129 70.03 -21.31 -14.92
CA MET A 129 71.18 -20.40 -15.06
C MET A 129 72.49 -21.17 -14.84
N LEU A 130 73.40 -21.04 -15.79
CA LEU A 130 74.72 -21.62 -15.71
C LEU A 130 75.62 -20.72 -14.86
N THR A 131 76.12 -21.25 -13.75
CA THR A 131 77.26 -20.71 -13.01
C THR A 131 78.51 -21.54 -13.34
N GLU A 132 79.70 -21.05 -12.97
CA GLU A 132 80.94 -21.79 -13.16
C GLU A 132 80.90 -23.18 -12.49
N SER A 133 80.43 -23.26 -11.24
CA SER A 133 80.30 -24.52 -10.51
C SER A 133 79.30 -25.49 -11.17
N VAL A 134 78.14 -24.98 -11.60
CA VAL A 134 77.11 -25.78 -12.28
C VAL A 134 77.58 -26.24 -13.65
N THR A 135 78.36 -25.43 -14.36
CA THR A 135 78.94 -25.77 -15.67
C THR A 135 79.94 -26.91 -15.53
N ALA A 136 80.90 -26.78 -14.62
CA ALA A 136 81.87 -27.85 -14.32
C ALA A 136 81.16 -29.15 -13.92
N GLN A 137 80.13 -29.03 -13.06
CA GLN A 137 79.28 -30.14 -12.66
C GLN A 137 78.63 -30.83 -13.86
N LYS A 138 77.96 -30.07 -14.73
CA LYS A 138 77.26 -30.60 -15.91
C LYS A 138 78.19 -31.27 -16.92
N LEU A 139 79.40 -30.74 -17.10
CA LEU A 139 80.41 -31.35 -17.95
C LEU A 139 80.94 -32.65 -17.34
N GLN A 140 81.11 -32.71 -16.02
CA GLN A 140 81.50 -33.94 -15.32
C GLN A 140 80.40 -35.01 -15.38
N GLU A 141 79.12 -34.61 -15.25
CA GLU A 141 77.97 -35.50 -15.47
C GLU A 141 78.03 -36.09 -16.89
N TRP A 142 78.22 -35.24 -17.91
CA TRP A 142 78.33 -35.67 -19.30
C TRP A 142 79.51 -36.62 -19.55
N LEU A 143 80.68 -36.33 -18.97
CA LEU A 143 81.85 -37.21 -19.06
C LEU A 143 81.55 -38.59 -18.49
N THR A 144 81.16 -38.64 -17.22
CA THR A 144 80.89 -39.88 -16.49
C THR A 144 79.85 -40.74 -17.22
N TYR A 145 78.77 -40.09 -17.69
CA TYR A 145 77.69 -40.77 -18.40
C TYR A 145 78.16 -41.39 -19.71
N ASN A 146 78.83 -40.61 -20.55
CA ASN A 146 79.26 -41.07 -21.87
C ASN A 146 80.45 -42.04 -21.80
N GLU A 147 81.29 -41.96 -20.76
CA GLU A 147 82.30 -42.98 -20.48
C GLU A 147 81.65 -44.33 -20.16
N SER A 148 80.66 -44.36 -19.28
CA SER A 148 79.91 -45.59 -18.96
C SER A 148 79.20 -46.16 -20.19
N LEU A 149 78.57 -45.29 -20.98
CA LEU A 149 77.91 -45.67 -22.24
C LEU A 149 78.89 -46.22 -23.28
N LEU A 150 80.05 -45.59 -23.46
CA LEU A 150 81.11 -46.07 -24.35
C LEU A 150 81.69 -47.40 -23.86
N ASN A 151 81.94 -47.54 -22.56
CA ASN A 151 82.43 -48.78 -21.97
C ASN A 151 81.45 -49.93 -22.20
N PHE A 152 80.15 -49.71 -21.97
CA PHE A 152 79.13 -50.72 -22.25
C PHE A 152 79.09 -51.09 -23.75
N TYR A 153 79.18 -50.11 -24.64
CA TYR A 153 79.26 -50.35 -26.09
C TYR A 153 80.44 -51.25 -26.47
N LEU A 154 81.65 -50.93 -25.98
CA LEU A 154 82.87 -51.64 -26.33
C LEU A 154 82.84 -53.12 -25.94
N HIS A 155 82.17 -53.46 -24.83
CA HIS A 155 82.00 -54.84 -24.37
C HIS A 155 80.84 -55.59 -25.05
N ASN A 156 79.89 -54.88 -25.67
CA ASN A 156 78.64 -55.46 -26.19
C ASN A 156 78.35 -55.08 -27.65
N LYS A 157 79.39 -54.89 -28.47
CA LYS A 157 79.30 -54.38 -29.86
C LYS A 157 78.30 -55.13 -30.76
N ASN A 158 78.13 -56.43 -30.57
CA ASN A 158 77.23 -57.25 -31.38
C ASN A 158 75.74 -56.98 -31.13
N ARG A 159 75.40 -56.29 -30.04
CA ARG A 159 74.03 -56.00 -29.60
C ARG A 159 73.76 -54.50 -29.48
N CYS A 160 74.76 -53.66 -29.74
CA CYS A 160 74.70 -52.22 -29.48
C CYS A 160 74.98 -51.42 -30.74
N LEU A 161 74.23 -50.34 -30.93
CA LEU A 161 74.52 -49.30 -31.92
C LEU A 161 74.81 -47.99 -31.21
N LEU A 162 76.03 -47.48 -31.38
CA LEU A 162 76.43 -46.16 -30.94
C LEU A 162 76.15 -45.13 -32.05
N VAL A 163 75.32 -44.13 -31.75
CA VAL A 163 74.72 -43.25 -32.75
C VAL A 163 74.75 -41.80 -32.29
N HIS A 164 75.19 -40.90 -33.18
CA HIS A 164 75.06 -39.47 -32.94
C HIS A 164 73.64 -38.99 -33.25
N SER A 165 72.98 -38.31 -32.30
CA SER A 165 71.58 -37.89 -32.43
C SER A 165 71.30 -37.04 -33.67
N GLN A 166 72.11 -35.99 -33.90
CA GLN A 166 72.00 -35.14 -35.08
C GLN A 166 72.22 -35.89 -36.40
N GLN A 167 73.20 -36.81 -36.46
CA GLN A 167 73.47 -37.56 -37.69
C GLN A 167 72.36 -38.56 -38.01
N ALA A 168 71.72 -39.16 -36.99
CA ALA A 168 70.56 -40.03 -37.16
C ALA A 168 69.42 -39.30 -37.88
N GLN A 169 69.16 -38.05 -37.49
CA GLN A 169 68.15 -37.20 -38.12
C GLN A 169 68.52 -36.77 -39.53
N LEU A 170 69.79 -36.41 -39.78
CA LEU A 170 70.24 -35.94 -41.10
C LEU A 170 70.31 -37.07 -42.14
N SER A 171 70.53 -38.30 -41.71
CA SER A 171 70.78 -39.45 -42.58
C SER A 171 69.89 -40.64 -42.26
N ILE A 172 68.59 -40.38 -42.11
CA ILE A 172 67.54 -41.35 -41.76
C ILE A 172 67.68 -42.64 -42.58
N LYS A 173 67.80 -42.56 -43.91
CA LYS A 173 67.92 -43.75 -44.77
C LYS A 173 69.13 -44.63 -44.45
N LYS A 174 70.28 -44.03 -44.15
CA LYS A 174 71.51 -44.77 -43.77
C LYS A 174 71.39 -45.32 -42.35
N TYR A 175 70.78 -44.56 -41.45
CA TYR A 175 70.52 -44.96 -40.07
C TYR A 175 69.61 -46.19 -40.04
N LEU A 176 68.44 -46.12 -40.67
CA LEU A 176 67.49 -47.24 -40.75
C LEU A 176 68.10 -48.47 -41.41
N LYS A 177 68.90 -48.32 -42.48
CA LYS A 177 69.59 -49.45 -43.11
C LYS A 177 70.59 -50.14 -42.16
N LYS A 178 71.30 -49.37 -41.33
CA LYS A 178 72.23 -49.92 -40.33
C LYS A 178 71.48 -50.65 -39.23
N ILE A 179 70.38 -50.08 -38.75
CA ILE A 179 69.58 -50.71 -37.70
C ILE A 179 68.88 -51.95 -38.25
N SER A 180 68.34 -51.93 -39.46
CA SER A 180 67.67 -53.10 -40.03
C SER A 180 68.60 -54.26 -40.32
N HIS A 181 69.86 -53.99 -40.65
CA HIS A 181 70.86 -55.03 -40.76
C HIS A 181 71.26 -55.62 -39.39
N HIS A 182 71.28 -54.77 -38.36
CA HIS A 182 71.69 -55.15 -37.02
C HIS A 182 70.54 -55.82 -36.23
N ILE A 183 69.30 -55.45 -36.51
CA ILE A 183 68.10 -55.91 -35.82
C ILE A 183 67.25 -56.63 -36.86
N GLY A 184 67.21 -57.97 -36.79
CA GLY A 184 66.49 -58.86 -37.71
C GLY A 184 64.96 -58.76 -37.62
N ALA A 185 64.42 -57.55 -37.60
CA ALA A 185 62.99 -57.25 -37.58
C ALA A 185 62.50 -56.82 -38.97
N GLN A 186 61.20 -56.97 -39.24
CA GLN A 186 60.55 -56.43 -40.44
C GLN A 186 60.30 -54.93 -40.25
N TRP A 187 61.06 -54.10 -40.96
CA TRP A 187 60.91 -52.64 -40.94
C TRP A 187 59.88 -52.20 -41.98
N VAL A 188 58.94 -51.34 -41.60
CA VAL A 188 58.00 -50.73 -42.54
C VAL A 188 58.71 -49.55 -43.21
N THR A 189 59.38 -49.79 -44.34
CA THR A 189 59.78 -48.70 -45.23
C THR A 189 58.52 -48.14 -45.88
N GLN A 190 57.98 -47.05 -45.35
CA GLN A 190 57.05 -46.23 -46.11
C GLN A 190 57.79 -45.65 -47.31
N GLU A 191 57.73 -46.33 -48.46
CA GLU A 191 58.05 -45.71 -49.74
C GLU A 191 57.00 -44.64 -50.04
N ASN A 192 57.41 -43.39 -49.88
CA ASN A 192 56.91 -42.19 -50.56
C ASN A 192 55.38 -42.11 -50.85
N LYS A 193 54.64 -41.40 -49.99
CA LYS A 193 53.82 -40.31 -50.52
C LYS A 193 54.70 -39.07 -50.57
N SER A 194 54.98 -38.66 -51.80
CA SER A 194 55.74 -37.49 -52.23
C SER A 194 56.04 -36.47 -51.15
N HIS A 195 57.34 -36.26 -50.93
CA HIS A 195 57.85 -34.99 -50.43
C HIS A 195 57.21 -33.83 -51.20
N LYS A 196 56.23 -33.16 -50.59
CA LYS A 196 56.34 -31.71 -50.57
C LYS A 196 57.53 -31.44 -49.65
N GLN A 197 58.63 -30.99 -50.23
CA GLN A 197 59.49 -30.03 -49.53
C GLN A 197 58.56 -29.05 -48.80
N PRO A 198 58.90 -28.53 -47.61
CA PRO A 198 58.36 -27.23 -47.25
C PRO A 198 58.83 -26.28 -48.36
N GLN A 199 57.99 -26.08 -49.37
CA GLN A 199 58.17 -25.00 -50.32
C GLN A 199 58.16 -23.76 -49.44
N LEU A 200 59.26 -23.00 -49.49
CA LEU A 200 59.23 -21.58 -49.21
C LEU A 200 57.90 -21.05 -49.76
N LEU A 201 57.04 -20.56 -48.87
CA LEU A 201 55.90 -19.76 -49.28
C LEU A 201 56.46 -18.66 -50.19
N LYS A 202 56.13 -18.72 -51.48
CA LYS A 202 56.10 -17.52 -52.29
C LYS A 202 55.07 -16.61 -51.61
N PRO A 203 55.40 -15.36 -51.26
CA PRO A 203 54.40 -14.45 -50.73
C PRO A 203 53.40 -14.13 -51.83
N SER A 204 52.24 -14.77 -51.76
CA SER A 204 51.02 -14.30 -52.40
C SER A 204 50.66 -12.97 -51.75
N LYS A 205 50.54 -11.94 -52.58
CA LYS A 205 50.06 -10.62 -52.20
C LYS A 205 48.60 -10.74 -51.78
N ASP A 206 48.33 -10.96 -50.51
CA ASP A 206 47.04 -10.64 -49.92
C ASP A 206 47.27 -10.12 -48.51
N LYS A 207 46.86 -8.87 -48.32
CA LYS A 207 46.88 -8.14 -47.06
C LYS A 207 45.88 -8.81 -46.10
N ASN A 208 46.23 -8.84 -44.81
CA ASN A 208 45.36 -9.10 -43.65
C ASN A 208 45.36 -10.54 -43.11
N PHE A 209 46.43 -10.93 -42.40
CA PHE A 209 46.35 -11.61 -41.09
C PHE A 209 47.77 -11.77 -40.51
N GLU A 210 48.16 -10.90 -39.58
CA GLU A 210 49.42 -11.03 -38.83
C GLU A 210 49.25 -12.08 -37.72
N LEU A 211 49.95 -13.20 -37.86
CA LEU A 211 50.20 -14.14 -36.77
C LEU A 211 51.72 -14.29 -36.62
N SER A 212 52.26 -13.58 -35.63
CA SER A 212 53.66 -13.58 -35.21
C SER A 212 54.03 -14.93 -34.60
N VAL A 213 54.70 -15.79 -35.38
CA VAL A 213 55.15 -17.10 -34.90
C VAL A 213 56.54 -17.41 -35.49
N HIS A 214 57.55 -17.29 -34.61
CA HIS A 214 58.87 -17.94 -34.63
C HIS A 214 59.95 -17.49 -35.64
N THR A 215 60.61 -16.37 -35.36
CA THR A 215 61.98 -16.09 -35.86
C THR A 215 62.98 -15.70 -34.76
N GLU A 216 62.51 -15.43 -33.53
CA GLU A 216 63.35 -14.91 -32.43
C GLU A 216 64.18 -15.99 -31.71
N ASN A 217 63.74 -17.25 -31.70
CA ASN A 217 64.43 -18.31 -30.93
C ASN A 217 65.73 -18.82 -31.56
N ASN A 218 65.96 -18.58 -32.86
CA ASN A 218 67.08 -19.20 -33.57
C ASN A 218 68.38 -18.38 -33.49
N SER A 219 68.33 -17.11 -33.08
CA SER A 219 69.51 -16.23 -32.99
C SER A 219 70.12 -16.23 -31.59
N GLN A 220 69.33 -16.20 -30.51
CA GLN A 220 69.83 -16.38 -29.14
C GLN A 220 70.57 -17.72 -28.97
N THR A 221 70.06 -18.78 -29.61
CA THR A 221 70.70 -20.10 -29.64
C THR A 221 72.08 -20.09 -30.29
N ASN A 222 72.38 -19.16 -31.21
CA ASN A 222 73.67 -19.13 -31.90
C ASN A 222 74.79 -18.51 -31.05
N LEU A 223 74.49 -17.45 -30.28
CA LEU A 223 75.46 -16.89 -29.33
C LEU A 223 75.67 -17.84 -28.15
N ALA A 224 74.58 -18.43 -27.63
CA ALA A 224 74.67 -19.47 -26.61
C ALA A 224 75.50 -20.67 -27.08
N ALA A 225 75.30 -21.14 -28.32
CA ALA A 225 76.08 -22.24 -28.90
C ALA A 225 77.57 -21.87 -29.05
N TYR A 226 77.88 -20.65 -29.49
CA TYR A 226 79.27 -20.18 -29.60
C TYR A 226 79.97 -20.10 -28.24
N LEU A 227 79.30 -19.54 -27.22
CA LEU A 227 79.84 -19.49 -25.86
C LEU A 227 80.00 -20.88 -25.26
N ALA A 228 79.04 -21.78 -25.50
CA ALA A 228 79.13 -23.18 -25.08
C ALA A 228 80.34 -23.87 -25.74
N ASP A 229 80.55 -23.69 -27.04
CA ASP A 229 81.72 -24.22 -27.75
C ASP A 229 83.03 -23.66 -27.15
N ALA A 230 83.08 -22.36 -26.83
CA ALA A 230 84.25 -21.75 -26.19
C ALA A 230 84.56 -22.38 -24.82
N LEU A 231 83.54 -22.59 -23.98
CA LEU A 231 83.68 -23.24 -22.67
C LEU A 231 84.10 -24.72 -22.78
N ILE A 232 83.67 -25.42 -23.81
CA ILE A 232 84.07 -26.82 -24.04
C ILE A 232 85.51 -26.91 -24.52
N HIS A 233 85.97 -25.94 -25.31
CA HIS A 233 87.36 -25.88 -25.76
C HIS A 233 88.37 -25.78 -24.61
N GLU A 234 87.96 -25.30 -23.44
CA GLU A 234 88.79 -25.25 -22.22
C GLU A 234 88.90 -26.62 -21.51
N ASN A 235 88.01 -27.57 -21.80
CA ASN A 235 87.94 -28.87 -21.13
C ASN A 235 88.48 -30.00 -22.03
N VAL A 236 89.77 -30.31 -21.90
CA VAL A 236 90.47 -31.30 -22.73
C VAL A 236 89.84 -32.69 -22.66
N ASP A 237 89.46 -33.14 -21.46
CA ASP A 237 88.88 -34.48 -21.24
C ASP A 237 87.56 -34.68 -22.00
N VAL A 238 86.71 -33.65 -22.02
CA VAL A 238 85.40 -33.65 -22.74
C VAL A 238 85.62 -33.82 -24.24
N ILE A 239 86.60 -33.11 -24.79
CA ILE A 239 86.95 -33.17 -26.20
C ILE A 239 87.52 -34.55 -26.55
N GLU A 240 88.41 -35.10 -25.71
CA GLU A 240 89.01 -36.41 -25.93
C GLU A 240 87.95 -37.52 -25.92
N LEU A 241 87.05 -37.52 -24.92
CA LEU A 241 85.97 -38.49 -24.85
C LEU A 241 85.01 -38.36 -26.05
N TYR A 242 84.63 -37.14 -26.42
CA TYR A 242 83.78 -36.92 -27.59
C TYR A 242 84.42 -37.45 -28.88
N LYS A 243 85.74 -37.26 -29.04
CA LYS A 243 86.48 -37.82 -30.17
C LYS A 243 86.46 -39.34 -30.14
N LYS A 244 86.67 -39.97 -28.98
CA LYS A 244 86.57 -41.44 -28.81
C LYS A 244 85.17 -41.96 -29.18
N LEU A 245 84.11 -41.25 -28.79
CA LEU A 245 82.74 -41.58 -29.19
C LEU A 245 82.56 -41.51 -30.71
N GLN A 246 83.02 -40.43 -31.35
CA GLN A 246 82.94 -40.27 -32.80
C GLN A 246 83.72 -41.36 -33.54
N ASP A 247 84.92 -41.71 -33.10
CA ASP A 247 85.77 -42.72 -33.74
C ASP A 247 85.16 -44.13 -33.62
N ASN A 248 84.47 -44.43 -32.51
CA ASN A 248 83.84 -45.74 -32.27
C ASN A 248 82.39 -45.84 -32.75
N SER A 249 81.78 -44.70 -33.10
CA SER A 249 80.36 -44.60 -33.47
C SER A 249 80.04 -45.34 -34.75
N ASN A 250 78.91 -46.05 -34.75
CA ASN A 250 78.37 -46.63 -35.97
C ASN A 250 77.83 -45.55 -36.91
N LEU A 251 77.48 -44.36 -36.40
CA LEU A 251 76.98 -43.25 -37.21
C LEU A 251 77.53 -41.90 -36.69
N PRO A 252 78.80 -41.58 -36.99
CA PRO A 252 79.44 -40.36 -36.52
C PRO A 252 78.93 -39.12 -37.26
N LEU A 253 78.98 -37.98 -36.59
CA LEU A 253 78.62 -36.69 -37.17
C LEU A 253 79.66 -36.31 -38.24
N LYS A 254 79.18 -36.03 -39.46
CA LYS A 254 80.07 -35.56 -40.53
C LYS A 254 80.47 -34.09 -40.30
N SER A 255 81.77 -33.86 -40.18
CA SER A 255 82.40 -32.56 -39.87
C SER A 255 82.11 -31.44 -40.87
N ASP A 256 81.73 -31.76 -42.11
CA ASP A 256 81.48 -30.77 -43.18
C ASP A 256 80.27 -29.85 -42.92
N LEU A 257 79.41 -30.19 -41.94
CA LEU A 257 78.23 -29.40 -41.60
C LEU A 257 78.50 -28.33 -40.52
N CYS A 258 79.57 -28.46 -39.74
CA CYS A 258 79.85 -27.58 -38.59
C CYS A 258 80.61 -26.28 -38.93
N LYS A 259 81.09 -26.12 -40.18
CA LYS A 259 81.94 -24.96 -40.57
C LYS A 259 81.21 -23.86 -41.36
N LYS A 260 79.88 -23.84 -41.38
CA LYS A 260 79.14 -22.79 -42.08
C LYS A 260 79.10 -21.50 -41.23
N ASN A 261 80.01 -20.57 -41.55
CA ASN A 261 80.00 -19.15 -41.18
C ASN A 261 79.56 -18.79 -39.75
N ASN A 262 80.21 -19.37 -38.74
CA ASN A 262 80.04 -18.99 -37.32
C ASN A 262 80.09 -17.47 -37.12
N ARG A 263 80.93 -16.74 -37.86
CA ARG A 263 81.04 -15.28 -37.71
C ARG A 263 79.74 -14.54 -38.05
N GLN A 264 79.03 -14.92 -39.11
CA GLN A 264 77.78 -14.26 -39.49
C GLN A 264 76.65 -14.61 -38.51
N LEU A 265 76.58 -15.87 -38.08
CA LEU A 265 75.60 -16.32 -37.08
C LEU A 265 75.82 -15.65 -35.72
N VAL A 266 77.08 -15.54 -35.28
CA VAL A 266 77.47 -14.85 -34.04
C VAL A 266 77.19 -13.35 -34.12
N MET A 267 77.52 -12.69 -35.23
CA MET A 267 77.20 -11.27 -35.42
C MET A 267 75.70 -11.01 -35.41
N GLY A 268 74.89 -11.85 -36.06
CA GLY A 268 73.43 -11.74 -36.03
C GLY A 268 72.84 -12.00 -34.64
N ALA A 269 73.39 -12.97 -33.90
CA ALA A 269 73.01 -13.25 -32.54
C ALA A 269 73.36 -12.10 -31.58
N TRP A 270 74.56 -11.53 -31.70
CA TRP A 270 74.99 -10.36 -30.93
C TRP A 270 74.09 -9.15 -31.18
N GLN A 271 73.74 -8.88 -32.44
CA GLN A 271 72.81 -7.80 -32.79
C GLN A 271 71.43 -8.02 -32.15
N THR A 272 70.93 -9.26 -32.15
CA THR A 272 69.64 -9.59 -31.52
C THR A 272 69.70 -9.36 -30.01
N MET A 273 70.78 -9.77 -29.35
CA MET A 273 70.96 -9.56 -27.91
C MET A 273 70.98 -8.07 -27.55
N MET A 274 71.67 -7.24 -28.35
CA MET A 274 71.67 -5.78 -28.16
C MET A 274 70.27 -5.17 -28.34
N LEU A 275 69.52 -5.61 -29.35
CA LEU A 275 68.14 -5.15 -29.57
C LEU A 275 67.24 -5.52 -28.37
N GLN A 276 67.32 -6.74 -27.88
CA GLN A 276 66.57 -7.18 -26.70
C GLN A 276 66.93 -6.38 -25.45
N HIS A 277 68.23 -6.09 -25.24
CA HIS A 277 68.64 -5.27 -24.12
C HIS A 277 68.07 -3.85 -24.22
N GLN A 278 67.95 -3.31 -25.43
CA GLN A 278 67.31 -2.02 -25.69
C GLN A 278 65.79 -2.06 -25.45
N GLU A 279 65.11 -3.14 -25.84
CA GLU A 279 63.69 -3.36 -25.55
C GLU A 279 63.42 -3.52 -24.06
N ILE A 280 64.24 -4.29 -23.34
CA ILE A 280 64.11 -4.42 -21.88
C ILE A 280 64.29 -3.06 -21.21
N ALA A 281 65.25 -2.25 -21.67
CA ALA A 281 65.44 -0.89 -21.15
C ALA A 281 64.21 0.00 -21.43
N SER A 282 63.61 -0.08 -22.62
CA SER A 282 62.41 0.70 -22.95
C SER A 282 61.17 0.26 -22.14
N LEU A 283 61.00 -1.05 -21.93
CA LEU A 283 59.97 -1.60 -21.05
C LEU A 283 60.15 -1.14 -19.60
N MET A 284 61.39 -1.11 -19.10
CA MET A 284 61.69 -0.58 -17.77
C MET A 284 61.33 0.90 -17.63
N THR A 285 61.60 1.72 -18.66
CA THR A 285 61.20 3.14 -18.65
C THR A 285 59.69 3.32 -18.69
N ASN A 286 58.96 2.52 -19.48
CA ASN A 286 57.50 2.57 -19.54
C ASN A 286 56.86 2.12 -18.22
N SER A 287 57.41 1.07 -17.59
CA SER A 287 56.92 0.59 -16.30
C SER A 287 57.08 1.62 -15.17
N LEU A 288 58.14 2.44 -15.20
CA LEU A 288 58.31 3.54 -14.27
C LEU A 288 57.22 4.61 -14.46
N ALA A 289 56.91 4.98 -15.71
CA ALA A 289 55.82 5.91 -16.01
C ALA A 289 54.44 5.34 -15.59
N ASP A 290 54.20 4.05 -15.82
CA ASP A 290 52.97 3.38 -15.39
C ASP A 290 52.84 3.35 -13.86
N LYS A 291 53.95 3.17 -13.14
CA LYS A 291 53.98 3.24 -11.67
C LYS A 291 53.58 4.62 -11.16
N ASP A 292 54.03 5.69 -11.81
CA ASP A 292 53.64 7.06 -11.46
C ASP A 292 52.16 7.30 -11.75
N ASN A 293 51.64 6.81 -12.88
CA ASN A 293 50.22 6.88 -13.23
C ASN A 293 49.33 6.12 -12.22
N ILE A 294 49.75 4.92 -11.79
CA ILE A 294 49.05 4.14 -10.76
C ILE A 294 49.06 4.89 -9.42
N SER A 295 50.17 5.55 -9.08
CA SER A 295 50.26 6.39 -7.88
C SER A 295 49.29 7.59 -7.92
N LEU A 296 49.08 8.18 -9.10
CA LEU A 296 48.12 9.26 -9.31
C LEU A 296 46.68 8.76 -9.21
N LEU A 297 46.37 7.64 -9.87
CA LEU A 297 45.03 7.05 -9.88
C LEU A 297 44.62 6.58 -8.47
N SER A 298 45.54 5.99 -7.71
CA SER A 298 45.29 5.59 -6.32
C SER A 298 44.99 6.78 -5.41
N LYS A 299 45.65 7.93 -5.60
CA LYS A 299 45.32 9.17 -4.88
C LYS A 299 43.91 9.68 -5.22
N GLN A 300 43.54 9.65 -6.50
CA GLN A 300 42.18 10.03 -6.94
C GLN A 300 41.12 9.09 -6.36
N LEU A 301 41.37 7.79 -6.35
CA LEU A 301 40.46 6.81 -5.77
C LEU A 301 40.29 7.02 -4.26
N GLN A 302 41.35 7.42 -3.57
CA GLN A 302 41.29 7.75 -2.15
C GLN A 302 40.49 9.03 -1.89
N SER A 303 40.59 10.06 -2.75
CA SER A 303 39.77 11.27 -2.59
C SER A 303 38.29 10.99 -2.86
N THR A 304 37.96 10.26 -3.92
CA THR A 304 36.56 9.89 -4.20
C THR A 304 35.97 9.01 -3.11
N LYS A 305 36.77 8.11 -2.52
CA LYS A 305 36.33 7.30 -1.39
C LYS A 305 35.95 8.17 -0.18
N LYS A 306 36.77 9.17 0.15
CA LYS A 306 36.46 10.12 1.23
C LYS A 306 35.18 10.91 0.94
N GLU A 307 34.97 11.33 -0.31
CA GLU A 307 33.73 12.00 -0.72
C GLU A 307 32.49 11.09 -0.58
N CYS A 308 32.60 9.81 -0.94
CA CYS A 308 31.51 8.87 -0.71
C CYS A 308 31.21 8.64 0.78
N GLU A 309 32.24 8.57 1.62
CA GLU A 309 32.09 8.44 3.07
C GLU A 309 31.37 9.65 3.69
N THR A 310 31.70 10.88 3.26
CA THR A 310 31.01 12.08 3.74
C THR A 310 29.55 12.14 3.28
N ILE A 311 29.28 11.76 2.03
CA ILE A 311 27.90 11.66 1.51
C ILE A 311 27.11 10.62 2.29
N HIS A 312 27.70 9.46 2.59
CA HIS A 312 27.04 8.41 3.36
C HIS A 312 26.69 8.86 4.78
N LEU A 313 27.61 9.58 5.44
CA LEU A 313 27.34 10.16 6.76
C LEU A 313 26.17 11.16 6.70
N HIS A 314 26.14 12.02 5.68
CA HIS A 314 25.06 12.98 5.50
C HIS A 314 23.72 12.29 5.22
N TYR A 315 23.72 11.24 4.39
CA TYR A 315 22.52 10.43 4.13
C TYR A 315 21.94 9.84 5.42
N ASN A 316 22.80 9.25 6.27
CA ASN A 316 22.35 8.67 7.55
C ASN A 316 21.74 9.74 8.48
N GLN A 317 22.33 10.94 8.55
CA GLN A 317 21.77 12.06 9.30
C GLN A 317 20.39 12.47 8.80
N VAL A 318 20.20 12.55 7.48
CA VAL A 318 18.90 12.88 6.87
C VAL A 318 17.87 11.77 7.14
N GLU A 319 18.28 10.50 7.10
CA GLU A 319 17.39 9.38 7.41
C GLU A 319 16.90 9.41 8.87
N GLU A 320 17.77 9.73 9.81
CA GLU A 320 17.39 9.95 11.22
C GLU A 320 16.43 11.13 11.38
N GLN A 321 16.69 12.24 10.71
CA GLN A 321 15.78 13.40 10.71
C GLN A 321 14.40 13.02 10.16
N LEU A 322 14.33 12.27 9.06
CA LEU A 322 13.06 11.79 8.50
C LEU A 322 12.32 10.85 9.46
N LYS A 323 13.02 9.98 10.18
CA LYS A 323 12.41 9.12 11.21
C LYS A 323 11.82 9.96 12.35
N ALA A 324 12.54 10.99 12.80
CA ALA A 324 12.03 11.91 13.82
C ALA A 324 10.80 12.68 13.32
N THR A 325 10.82 13.23 12.10
CA THR A 325 9.68 13.93 11.51
C THR A 325 8.47 13.01 11.33
N ARG A 326 8.67 11.74 10.94
CA ARG A 326 7.58 10.75 10.84
C ARG A 326 6.91 10.50 12.19
N LYS A 327 7.69 10.30 13.27
CA LYS A 327 7.14 10.14 14.62
C LYS A 327 6.28 11.33 15.02
N ILE A 328 6.78 12.54 14.80
CA ILE A 328 6.03 13.77 15.08
C ILE A 328 4.74 13.83 14.24
N ALA A 329 4.81 13.49 12.95
CA ALA A 329 3.63 13.47 12.09
C ALA A 329 2.57 12.45 12.54
N ASP A 330 2.99 11.27 12.99
CA ASP A 330 2.09 10.24 13.52
C ASP A 330 1.45 10.66 14.85
N GLU A 331 2.20 11.33 15.74
CA GLU A 331 1.64 11.95 16.94
C GLU A 331 0.59 13.02 16.61
N TYR A 332 0.85 13.87 15.61
CA TYR A 332 -0.12 14.85 15.15
C TYR A 332 -1.38 14.21 14.56
N LYS A 333 -1.24 13.13 13.78
CA LYS A 333 -2.38 12.36 13.26
C LYS A 333 -3.22 11.77 14.38
N GLN A 334 -2.58 11.13 15.37
CA GLN A 334 -3.29 10.56 16.51
C GLN A 334 -4.06 11.63 17.31
N LYS A 335 -3.43 12.78 17.57
CA LYS A 335 -4.11 13.92 18.22
C LYS A 335 -5.29 14.43 17.39
N HIS A 336 -5.13 14.50 16.06
CA HIS A 336 -6.19 14.92 15.16
C HIS A 336 -7.38 13.95 15.19
N ASP A 337 -7.12 12.63 15.17
CA ASP A 337 -8.16 11.61 15.22
C ASP A 337 -8.94 11.65 16.55
N VAL A 338 -8.27 11.88 17.67
CA VAL A 338 -8.91 12.07 18.98
C VAL A 338 -9.81 13.31 18.95
N HIS A 339 -9.30 14.45 18.48
CA HIS A 339 -10.11 15.66 18.35
C HIS A 339 -11.29 15.48 17.40
N LEU A 340 -11.14 14.71 16.32
CA LEU A 340 -12.23 14.41 15.40
C LEU A 340 -13.31 13.57 16.09
N GLN A 341 -12.93 12.55 16.87
CA GLN A 341 -13.87 11.76 17.65
C GLN A 341 -14.60 12.59 18.72
N GLU A 342 -13.89 13.48 19.42
CA GLU A 342 -14.50 14.42 20.37
C GLU A 342 -15.48 15.36 19.68
N LYS A 343 -15.11 15.92 18.52
CA LYS A 343 -16.00 16.78 17.73
C LYS A 343 -17.27 16.04 17.31
N LEU A 344 -17.16 14.78 16.87
CA LEU A 344 -18.32 13.96 16.52
C LEU A 344 -19.22 13.67 17.72
N LYS A 345 -18.65 13.45 18.93
CA LYS A 345 -19.42 13.31 20.17
C LYS A 345 -20.18 14.60 20.49
N LEU A 346 -19.50 15.74 20.45
CA LEU A 346 -20.10 17.06 20.68
C LEU A 346 -21.20 17.38 19.65
N GLU A 347 -21.03 17.00 18.38
CA GLU A 347 -22.08 17.18 17.35
C GLU A 347 -23.31 16.33 17.64
N LYS A 348 -23.14 15.08 18.11
CA LYS A 348 -24.27 14.24 18.56
C LYS A 348 -24.98 14.84 19.76
N GLU A 349 -24.24 15.24 20.79
CA GLU A 349 -24.80 15.90 21.98
C GLU A 349 -25.55 17.19 21.61
N LYS A 350 -24.99 18.00 20.69
CA LYS A 350 -25.65 19.20 20.17
C LYS A 350 -26.95 18.86 19.45
N SER A 351 -26.97 17.80 18.64
CA SER A 351 -28.18 17.34 17.95
C SER A 351 -29.24 16.83 18.93
N ASP A 352 -28.84 16.11 19.98
CA ASP A 352 -29.73 15.62 21.03
C ASP A 352 -30.29 16.78 21.88
N LEU A 353 -29.47 17.79 22.17
CA LEU A 353 -29.93 19.00 22.84
C LEU A 353 -30.88 19.80 21.95
N ALA A 354 -30.62 19.91 20.65
CA ALA A 354 -31.51 20.58 19.71
C ALA A 354 -32.89 19.89 19.63
N SER A 355 -32.93 18.55 19.62
CA SER A 355 -34.20 17.82 19.63
C SER A 355 -34.96 18.01 20.95
N LYS A 356 -34.26 18.03 22.10
CA LYS A 356 -34.86 18.37 23.41
C LYS A 356 -35.40 19.79 23.46
N ILE A 357 -34.66 20.77 22.93
CA ILE A 357 -35.12 22.16 22.84
C ILE A 357 -36.41 22.22 22.01
N ASN A 358 -36.44 21.57 20.83
CA ASN A 358 -37.63 21.54 19.99
C ASN A 358 -38.84 20.90 20.69
N LEU A 359 -38.63 19.84 21.48
CA LEU A 359 -39.68 19.22 22.27
C LEU A 359 -40.21 20.18 23.35
N PHE A 360 -39.32 20.84 24.10
CA PHE A 360 -39.72 21.81 25.11
C PHE A 360 -40.40 23.05 24.52
N THR A 361 -39.99 23.51 23.33
CA THR A 361 -40.67 24.63 22.65
C THR A 361 -42.08 24.23 22.22
N GLN A 362 -42.26 23.03 21.67
CA GLN A 362 -43.60 22.51 21.34
C GLN A 362 -44.49 22.40 22.58
N GLN A 363 -43.93 21.92 23.69
CA GLN A 363 -44.65 21.83 24.96
C GLN A 363 -45.04 23.23 25.48
N ALA A 364 -44.12 24.20 25.45
CA ALA A 364 -44.39 25.57 25.86
C ALA A 364 -45.44 26.26 24.97
N GLU A 365 -45.46 25.97 23.66
CA GLU A 365 -46.49 26.46 22.73
C GLU A 365 -47.86 25.86 23.04
N ALA A 366 -47.94 24.55 23.30
CA ALA A 366 -49.16 23.89 23.73
C ALA A 366 -49.69 24.46 25.06
N ASP A 367 -48.81 24.64 26.04
CA ASP A 367 -49.17 25.24 27.33
C ASP A 367 -49.64 26.69 27.18
N LYS A 368 -49.02 27.47 26.28
CA LYS A 368 -49.47 28.84 25.95
C LYS A 368 -50.86 28.84 25.32
N GLN A 369 -51.15 27.92 24.41
CA GLN A 369 -52.48 27.77 23.80
C GLN A 369 -53.53 27.39 24.86
N ASN A 370 -53.22 26.44 25.73
CA ASN A 370 -54.09 26.04 26.84
C ASN A 370 -54.37 27.22 27.78
N LEU A 371 -53.35 28.00 28.12
CA LEU A 371 -53.50 29.18 28.98
C LEU A 371 -54.37 30.27 28.32
N GLN A 372 -54.28 30.42 26.99
CA GLN A 372 -55.11 31.35 26.25
C GLN A 372 -56.58 30.88 26.19
N GLN A 373 -56.83 29.58 26.03
CA GLN A 373 -58.17 29.00 26.12
C GLN A 373 -58.78 29.23 27.53
N LEU A 374 -58.00 28.99 28.59
CA LEU A 374 -58.43 29.25 29.97
C LEU A 374 -58.77 30.73 30.21
N LYS A 375 -57.96 31.67 29.71
CA LYS A 375 -58.26 33.10 29.80
C LYS A 375 -59.55 33.49 29.08
N ASN A 376 -59.79 32.91 27.89
CA ASN A 376 -61.02 33.17 27.15
C ASN A 376 -62.25 32.63 27.92
N ALA A 377 -62.13 31.45 28.52
CA ALA A 377 -63.18 30.88 29.38
C ALA A 377 -63.43 31.75 30.61
N GLN A 378 -62.38 32.22 31.30
CA GLN A 378 -62.52 33.18 32.40
C GLN A 378 -63.22 34.46 31.97
N SER A 379 -62.84 35.05 30.83
CA SER A 379 -63.51 36.25 30.32
C SER A 379 -64.99 36.00 29.98
N SER A 380 -65.33 34.82 29.46
CA SER A 380 -66.73 34.44 29.22
C SER A 380 -67.50 34.36 30.54
N ILE A 381 -66.93 33.69 31.55
CA ILE A 381 -67.52 33.56 32.89
C ILE A 381 -67.67 34.93 33.57
N GLU A 382 -66.67 35.82 33.45
CA GLU A 382 -66.76 37.18 33.97
C GLU A 382 -67.89 37.97 33.31
N LYS A 383 -68.05 37.87 31.99
CA LYS A 383 -69.16 38.48 31.26
C LYS A 383 -70.51 37.92 31.69
N GLU A 384 -70.60 36.61 31.89
CA GLU A 384 -71.81 35.96 32.41
C GLU A 384 -72.13 36.47 33.82
N ASN A 385 -71.13 36.58 34.70
CA ASN A 385 -71.32 37.14 36.04
C ASN A 385 -71.76 38.61 36.01
N THR A 386 -71.19 39.45 35.13
CA THR A 386 -71.65 40.85 35.00
C THR A 386 -73.08 40.93 34.49
N LEU A 387 -73.44 40.09 33.51
CA LEU A 387 -74.79 40.04 32.98
C LEU A 387 -75.79 39.57 34.05
N LEU A 388 -75.42 38.57 34.85
CA LEU A 388 -76.24 38.11 35.97
C LEU A 388 -76.45 39.22 37.01
N LEU A 389 -75.40 40.00 37.32
CA LEU A 389 -75.52 41.16 38.21
C LEU A 389 -76.46 42.23 37.65
N GLU A 390 -76.35 42.55 36.36
CA GLU A 390 -77.26 43.49 35.68
C GLU A 390 -78.71 42.99 35.72
N GLN A 391 -78.95 41.71 35.43
CA GLN A 391 -80.27 41.11 35.52
C GLN A 391 -80.84 41.19 36.94
N LEU A 392 -80.00 40.99 37.96
CA LEU A 392 -80.39 41.10 39.36
C LEU A 392 -80.79 42.54 39.72
N HIS A 393 -80.02 43.53 39.27
CA HIS A 393 -80.35 44.95 39.44
C HIS A 393 -81.66 45.34 38.77
N PHE A 394 -81.89 44.89 37.54
CA PHE A 394 -83.16 45.14 36.85
C PHE A 394 -84.36 44.57 37.61
N VAL A 395 -84.25 43.35 38.13
CA VAL A 395 -85.31 42.74 38.94
C VAL A 395 -85.53 43.51 40.23
N GLN A 396 -84.47 44.01 40.88
CA GLN A 396 -84.59 44.89 42.05
C GLN A 396 -85.37 46.17 41.73
N GLU A 397 -85.06 46.86 40.63
CA GLU A 397 -85.73 48.10 40.24
C GLU A 397 -87.24 47.89 39.96
N GLU A 398 -87.61 46.83 39.25
CA GLU A 398 -89.02 46.51 38.98
C GLU A 398 -89.79 46.17 40.28
N LEU A 399 -89.15 45.48 41.23
CA LEU A 399 -89.75 45.22 42.54
C LEU A 399 -89.99 46.52 43.34
N GLU A 400 -89.04 47.46 43.33
CA GLU A 400 -89.19 48.76 43.99
C GLU A 400 -90.35 49.57 43.40
N LYS A 401 -90.47 49.57 42.07
CA LYS A 401 -91.55 50.26 41.36
C LYS A 401 -92.93 49.74 41.77
N ILE A 402 -93.11 48.42 41.82
CA ILE A 402 -94.38 47.80 42.25
C ILE A 402 -94.68 48.15 43.71
N TYR A 403 -93.67 48.16 44.58
CA TYR A 403 -93.84 48.52 45.98
C TYR A 403 -94.34 49.97 46.15
N LEU A 404 -93.74 50.92 45.43
CA LEU A 404 -94.15 52.33 45.44
C LEU A 404 -95.57 52.54 44.89
N GLU A 405 -95.98 51.76 43.90
CA GLU A 405 -97.32 51.85 43.31
C GLU A 405 -98.40 51.38 44.31
N LYS A 406 -98.15 50.31 45.06
CA LYS A 406 -99.05 49.87 46.14
C LYS A 406 -99.23 50.95 47.21
N GLN A 407 -98.17 51.67 47.55
CA GLN A 407 -98.23 52.72 48.56
C GLN A 407 -99.09 53.92 48.12
N ARG A 408 -99.13 54.24 46.82
CA ARG A 408 -99.97 55.33 46.27
C ARG A 408 -101.47 55.01 46.26
N LEU A 409 -101.85 53.75 46.09
CA LEU A 409 -103.26 53.34 46.04
C LEU A 409 -103.97 53.40 47.40
N ALA A 410 -103.23 53.38 48.51
CA ALA A 410 -103.78 53.43 49.86
C ALA A 410 -104.29 54.82 50.33
N ALA A 411 -104.13 55.89 49.54
CA ALA A 411 -104.29 57.29 50.01
C ALA A 411 -105.45 58.12 49.39
N ARG A 412 -106.63 57.54 49.02
CA ARG A 412 -107.79 58.28 48.44
C ARG A 412 -109.02 58.40 49.39
N PRO A 413 -109.75 59.56 49.47
CA PRO A 413 -110.93 59.77 50.36
C PRO A 413 -112.31 59.41 49.73
N VAL A 414 -113.35 59.14 50.57
CA VAL A 414 -114.69 58.56 50.22
C VAL A 414 -115.87 59.51 50.56
N TYR A 415 -116.94 59.58 49.73
CA TYR A 415 -118.11 60.51 49.87
C TYR A 415 -119.50 59.81 50.04
N TYR A 416 -120.41 60.39 50.86
CA TYR A 416 -121.81 59.95 51.15
C TYR A 416 -122.82 61.13 51.10
N GLY A 417 -124.13 60.89 50.88
CA GLY A 417 -125.22 61.88 51.03
C GLY A 417 -126.02 62.21 49.76
N ALA A 418 -126.10 61.30 48.79
CA ALA A 418 -126.73 61.53 47.49
C ALA A 418 -128.27 61.71 47.56
N ALA A 419 -128.94 61.01 48.47
CA ALA A 419 -130.40 60.99 48.57
C ALA A 419 -131.00 62.33 49.01
N ASP A 420 -130.41 63.00 50.02
CA ASP A 420 -130.95 64.25 50.54
C ASP A 420 -130.87 65.41 49.53
N ARG A 421 -129.93 65.32 48.58
CA ARG A 421 -129.75 66.30 47.50
C ARG A 421 -130.93 66.36 46.53
N VAL A 422 -131.74 65.30 46.42
CA VAL A 422 -132.91 65.24 45.53
C VAL A 422 -134.17 65.79 46.20
N ARG A 423 -134.29 65.67 47.52
CA ARG A 423 -135.44 66.21 48.28
C ARG A 423 -135.51 67.73 48.27
N THR A 424 -134.37 68.39 48.16
CA THR A 424 -134.27 69.84 48.10
C THR A 424 -134.63 70.41 46.72
N GLN A 425 -134.86 69.57 45.71
CA GLN A 425 -135.22 70.01 44.37
C GLN A 425 -136.65 70.56 44.29
N LEU A 426 -136.81 71.52 43.37
CA LEU A 426 -138.03 72.28 43.14
C LEU A 426 -139.29 71.42 42.92
N PRO A 427 -139.28 70.30 42.16
CA PRO A 427 -140.48 69.46 41.98
C PRO A 427 -140.97 68.86 43.31
N TYR A 428 -140.06 68.36 44.15
CA TYR A 428 -140.43 67.74 45.43
C TYR A 428 -141.06 68.77 46.38
N GLN A 429 -140.44 69.94 46.50
CA GLN A 429 -140.94 71.01 47.38
C GLN A 429 -142.30 71.56 46.93
N LEU A 430 -142.50 71.76 45.62
CA LEU A 430 -143.80 72.21 45.09
C LEU A 430 -144.91 71.23 45.44
N GLY A 431 -144.75 69.93 45.14
CA GLY A 431 -145.80 68.97 45.44
C GLY A 431 -146.02 68.75 46.94
N ALA A 432 -145.01 68.92 47.79
CA ALA A 432 -145.18 68.89 49.24
C ALA A 432 -146.11 70.03 49.72
N VAL A 433 -145.91 71.25 49.19
CA VAL A 433 -146.77 72.40 49.47
C VAL A 433 -148.19 72.15 48.94
N MET A 434 -148.33 71.53 47.77
CA MET A 434 -149.64 71.16 47.21
C MET A 434 -150.41 70.22 48.14
N ILE A 435 -149.77 69.18 48.65
CA ILE A 435 -150.40 68.23 49.58
C ILE A 435 -150.82 68.96 50.86
N GLN A 436 -149.97 69.82 51.40
CA GLN A 436 -150.21 70.50 52.67
C GLN A 436 -151.43 71.43 52.62
N GLN A 437 -151.54 72.23 51.57
CA GLN A 437 -152.59 73.23 51.41
C GLN A 437 -153.90 72.64 50.88
N SER A 438 -153.88 71.45 50.25
CA SER A 438 -155.08 70.74 49.78
C SER A 438 -156.04 70.29 50.89
N LYS A 439 -155.62 70.35 52.16
CA LYS A 439 -156.41 69.88 53.32
C LYS A 439 -157.41 70.90 53.86
N SER A 440 -157.37 72.16 53.40
CA SER A 440 -158.24 73.23 53.88
C SER A 440 -158.89 73.98 52.72
N PHE A 441 -160.18 74.29 52.84
CA PHE A 441 -160.96 74.94 51.77
C PHE A 441 -160.40 76.34 51.44
N SER A 442 -160.04 77.12 52.47
CA SER A 442 -159.36 78.41 52.28
C SER A 442 -157.91 78.26 51.78
N GLY A 443 -157.28 77.12 52.06
CA GLY A 443 -155.95 76.76 51.54
C GLY A 443 -155.95 76.57 50.03
N CYS A 444 -156.96 75.86 49.50
CA CYS A 444 -157.09 75.60 48.06
C CYS A 444 -157.20 76.88 47.22
N ILE A 445 -157.90 77.92 47.71
CA ILE A 445 -158.04 79.20 47.00
C ILE A 445 -156.70 79.98 46.98
N LYS A 446 -155.91 79.89 48.05
CA LYS A 446 -154.59 80.55 48.17
C LYS A 446 -153.45 79.78 47.49
N MET A 447 -153.70 78.55 47.01
CA MET A 447 -152.72 77.64 46.43
C MET A 447 -151.82 78.24 45.34
N PRO A 448 -152.36 78.95 44.33
CA PRO A 448 -151.52 79.44 43.24
C PRO A 448 -150.43 80.42 43.73
N PHE A 449 -150.71 81.18 44.78
CA PHE A 449 -149.78 82.16 45.34
C PHE A 449 -148.68 81.52 46.21
N GLU A 450 -149.02 80.52 47.03
CA GLU A 450 -148.04 79.79 47.84
C GLU A 450 -147.08 78.94 47.00
N LEU A 451 -147.58 78.36 45.90
CA LEU A 451 -146.73 77.67 44.92
C LEU A 451 -145.76 78.63 44.22
N LEU A 452 -146.22 79.84 43.87
CA LEU A 452 -145.36 80.87 43.28
C LEU A 452 -144.28 81.34 44.27
N ARG A 453 -144.64 81.50 45.55
CA ARG A 453 -143.73 81.94 46.62
C ARG A 453 -142.64 80.90 46.90
N THR A 454 -143.01 79.63 46.96
CA THR A 454 -142.07 78.51 47.17
C THR A 454 -141.16 78.31 45.97
N ALA A 455 -141.68 78.40 44.74
CA ALA A 455 -140.85 78.39 43.53
C ALA A 455 -139.80 79.52 43.54
N LYS A 456 -140.18 80.75 43.90
CA LYS A 456 -139.23 81.87 44.04
C LYS A 456 -138.19 81.64 45.13
N ARG A 457 -138.57 81.06 46.27
CA ARG A 457 -137.64 80.76 47.38
C ARG A 457 -136.61 79.71 46.99
N VAL A 458 -137.04 78.57 46.46
CA VAL A 458 -136.15 77.48 46.06
C VAL A 458 -135.20 77.93 44.96
N ASN A 459 -135.68 78.72 43.99
CA ASN A 459 -134.82 79.24 42.94
C ASN A 459 -133.75 80.21 43.49
N LYS A 460 -134.10 81.01 44.52
CA LYS A 460 -133.13 81.86 45.23
C LYS A 460 -132.12 81.04 46.05
N GLU A 461 -132.55 79.95 46.70
CA GLU A 461 -131.69 79.04 47.48
C GLU A 461 -130.75 78.21 46.59
N GLN A 462 -131.21 77.79 45.40
CA GLN A 462 -130.40 77.05 44.43
C GLN A 462 -129.28 77.93 43.84
N GLN A 463 -129.53 79.22 43.59
CA GLN A 463 -128.50 80.15 43.11
C GLN A 463 -127.37 80.40 44.12
N THR A 464 -127.60 80.21 45.42
CA THR A 464 -126.58 80.41 46.46
C THR A 464 -125.79 79.15 46.84
N CYS A 465 -126.27 77.94 46.55
CA CYS A 465 -125.66 76.69 47.03
C CYS A 465 -125.00 75.81 45.95
N GLU A 466 -125.01 76.20 44.68
CA GLU A 466 -124.48 75.40 43.56
C GLU A 466 -122.98 75.63 43.25
N GLN A 467 -122.13 75.69 44.27
CA GLN A 467 -120.67 75.64 44.04
C GLN A 467 -120.00 74.53 44.87
N ASN A 468 -119.43 73.55 44.14
CA ASN A 468 -118.48 72.52 44.57
C ASN A 468 -119.02 71.26 45.28
N LEU A 469 -119.81 70.45 44.59
CA LEU A 469 -120.15 69.09 45.03
C LEU A 469 -120.11 68.11 43.84
N PRO A 470 -119.42 66.95 43.95
CA PRO A 470 -119.15 66.06 42.83
C PRO A 470 -120.43 65.47 42.20
N PRO A 471 -120.34 64.97 40.96
CA PRO A 471 -121.44 64.30 40.28
C PRO A 471 -121.96 63.12 41.09
N VAL A 472 -123.27 62.92 41.08
CA VAL A 472 -123.95 62.06 42.05
C VAL A 472 -123.52 60.58 42.00
N HIS A 473 -122.95 60.09 40.90
CA HIS A 473 -122.45 58.72 40.78
C HIS A 473 -121.11 58.45 41.50
N PHE A 474 -120.36 59.49 41.91
CA PHE A 474 -119.15 59.34 42.72
C PHE A 474 -119.45 59.07 44.21
N TYR A 475 -120.73 59.10 44.58
CA TYR A 475 -121.18 58.82 45.93
C TYR A 475 -121.48 57.33 46.07
N ASN A 476 -121.01 56.74 47.16
CA ASN A 476 -121.21 55.32 47.40
C ASN A 476 -122.71 54.97 47.60
N ASP A 477 -123.53 55.94 48.01
CA ASP A 477 -124.99 55.83 48.24
C ASP A 477 -125.86 56.31 47.06
N ALA A 478 -125.30 56.45 45.86
CA ALA A 478 -126.02 56.93 44.67
C ALA A 478 -127.29 56.11 44.34
N ALA A 479 -127.34 54.83 44.71
CA ALA A 479 -128.48 53.95 44.47
C ALA A 479 -129.78 54.40 45.19
N ASP A 480 -129.69 55.12 46.30
CA ASP A 480 -130.85 55.50 47.12
C ASP A 480 -131.75 56.59 46.49
N ILE A 481 -131.27 57.30 45.47
CA ILE A 481 -132.02 58.36 44.75
C ILE A 481 -133.33 57.86 44.15
N ASN A 482 -133.31 56.64 43.59
CA ASN A 482 -134.45 56.05 42.90
C ASN A 482 -135.68 55.89 43.82
N ARG A 483 -135.46 55.76 45.13
CA ARG A 483 -136.54 55.66 46.13
C ARG A 483 -137.31 56.99 46.28
N ILE A 484 -136.61 58.12 46.17
CA ILE A 484 -137.20 59.46 46.40
C ILE A 484 -138.09 59.91 45.24
N HIS A 485 -137.75 59.59 43.98
CA HIS A 485 -138.57 59.94 42.81
C HIS A 485 -139.96 59.31 42.82
N LYS A 486 -140.17 58.21 43.56
CA LYS A 486 -141.47 57.54 43.69
C LYS A 486 -142.42 58.24 44.67
N HIS A 487 -141.97 59.22 45.45
CA HIS A 487 -142.82 59.91 46.43
C HIS A 487 -143.92 60.75 45.76
N LEU A 488 -145.11 60.76 46.36
CA LEU A 488 -146.26 61.55 45.87
C LEU A 488 -145.92 63.03 45.69
N SER A 489 -145.15 63.62 46.61
CA SER A 489 -144.73 65.03 46.52
C SER A 489 -143.93 65.31 45.25
N TYR A 490 -142.99 64.42 44.88
CA TYR A 490 -142.22 64.58 43.65
C TYR A 490 -143.13 64.48 42.42
N GLN A 491 -143.98 63.45 42.37
CA GLN A 491 -144.85 63.20 41.22
C GLN A 491 -145.89 64.31 41.02
N LEU A 492 -146.46 64.87 42.09
CA LEU A 492 -147.40 65.99 42.00
C LEU A 492 -146.72 67.26 41.47
N GLY A 493 -145.55 67.62 42.02
CA GLY A 493 -144.83 68.81 41.58
C GLY A 493 -144.26 68.69 40.16
N GLN A 494 -143.81 67.51 39.74
CA GLN A 494 -143.39 67.24 38.37
C GLN A 494 -144.55 67.46 37.38
N ASN A 495 -145.74 66.92 37.72
CA ASN A 495 -146.96 67.10 36.91
C ASN A 495 -147.43 68.55 36.92
N LEU A 496 -147.30 69.27 38.04
CA LEU A 496 -147.57 70.70 38.07
C LEU A 496 -146.68 71.46 37.08
N LEU A 497 -145.36 71.25 37.13
CA LEU A 497 -144.39 71.96 36.29
C LEU A 497 -144.55 71.65 34.80
N THR A 498 -144.94 70.44 34.45
CA THR A 498 -145.18 70.07 33.04
C THR A 498 -146.45 70.71 32.49
N TYR A 499 -147.51 70.77 33.28
CA TYR A 499 -148.80 71.32 32.81
C TYR A 499 -148.86 72.84 32.92
N ILE A 500 -148.13 73.46 33.86
CA ILE A 500 -148.12 74.92 34.01
C ILE A 500 -147.47 75.62 32.82
N ARG A 501 -146.53 74.95 32.15
CA ARG A 501 -145.74 75.52 31.05
C ARG A 501 -146.53 75.69 29.74
N ASN A 502 -147.71 75.09 29.63
CA ASN A 502 -148.51 75.12 28.40
C ASN A 502 -149.97 75.56 28.70
N PRO A 503 -150.40 76.76 28.27
CA PRO A 503 -151.62 77.40 28.75
C PRO A 503 -152.91 76.62 28.40
N LEU A 504 -152.94 75.94 27.25
CA LEU A 504 -154.09 75.11 26.85
C LEU A 504 -154.32 73.93 27.80
N ARG A 505 -153.26 73.45 28.48
CA ARG A 505 -153.33 72.30 29.39
C ARG A 505 -153.75 72.66 30.82
N TRP A 506 -153.89 73.95 31.13
CA TRP A 506 -154.36 74.40 32.45
C TRP A 506 -155.77 73.92 32.77
N ILE A 507 -156.64 73.85 31.76
CA ILE A 507 -158.03 73.41 31.95
C ILE A 507 -158.08 71.95 32.47
N ALA A 508 -157.15 71.10 32.01
CA ALA A 508 -157.07 69.70 32.45
C ALA A 508 -156.24 69.50 33.75
N MET A 509 -155.50 70.53 34.19
CA MET A 509 -154.54 70.43 35.29
C MET A 509 -155.18 70.00 36.63
N PRO A 510 -156.33 70.54 37.07
CA PRO A 510 -156.96 70.10 38.32
C PRO A 510 -157.34 68.62 38.30
N PHE A 511 -157.80 68.10 37.15
CA PHE A 511 -158.18 66.70 36.99
C PHE A 511 -156.96 65.77 37.01
N VAL A 512 -155.87 66.15 36.36
CA VAL A 512 -154.63 65.35 36.33
C VAL A 512 -154.04 65.23 37.74
N LEU A 513 -153.96 66.33 38.48
CA LEU A 513 -153.45 66.33 39.86
C LEU A 513 -154.35 65.54 40.82
N ALA A 514 -155.67 65.64 40.66
CA ALA A 514 -156.59 64.82 41.43
C ALA A 514 -156.45 63.33 41.10
N ASN A 515 -156.23 62.98 39.83
CA ASN A 515 -156.06 61.60 39.39
C ASN A 515 -154.73 61.01 39.88
N THR A 516 -153.64 61.76 39.88
CA THR A 516 -152.34 61.30 40.41
C THR A 516 -152.40 61.06 41.92
N ALA A 517 -153.06 61.95 42.67
CA ALA A 517 -153.31 61.73 44.10
C ALA A 517 -154.19 60.49 44.36
N ARG A 518 -155.23 60.26 43.55
CA ARG A 518 -156.07 59.05 43.65
C ARG A 518 -155.31 57.77 43.30
N LYS A 519 -154.50 57.79 42.23
CA LYS A 519 -153.68 56.64 41.81
C LYS A 519 -152.67 56.25 42.89
N PHE A 520 -151.97 57.24 43.47
CA PHE A 520 -151.05 56.98 44.56
C PHE A 520 -151.74 56.41 45.80
N LYS A 521 -152.96 56.87 46.13
CA LYS A 521 -153.75 56.30 47.24
C LYS A 521 -154.15 54.84 46.98
N LYS A 522 -154.46 54.48 45.72
CA LYS A 522 -154.71 53.09 45.32
C LYS A 522 -153.44 52.23 45.40
N GLU A 523 -152.31 52.72 44.89
CA GLU A 523 -151.02 52.02 44.93
C GLU A 523 -150.55 51.77 46.37
N LYS A 524 -150.76 52.73 47.29
CA LYS A 524 -150.44 52.54 48.71
C LYS A 524 -151.38 51.56 49.42
N GLN A 525 -152.64 51.43 48.99
CA GLN A 525 -153.57 50.41 49.50
C GLN A 525 -153.23 49.02 48.97
N MET A 526 -152.76 48.90 47.73
CA MET A 526 -152.32 47.62 47.15
C MET A 526 -151.00 47.13 47.78
N ALA A 527 -150.09 48.04 48.14
CA ALA A 527 -148.83 47.72 48.80
C ALA A 527 -148.94 47.34 50.29
N HIS A 528 -150.15 47.35 50.89
CA HIS A 528 -150.38 46.93 52.27
C HIS A 528 -151.15 45.59 52.40
N VAL A 529 -151.45 44.95 51.27
CA VAL A 529 -152.09 43.62 51.18
C VAL A 529 -151.11 42.58 50.58
N GLN A 530 -149.82 42.92 50.52
CA GLN A 530 -148.73 42.03 50.11
C GLN A 530 -147.52 42.16 51.03
#